data_AF-A0A9W4N1E2-F1
#
_entry.id   AF-A0A9W4N1E2-F1
#
_cell.length_a   1.000
_cell.length_b   1.000
_cell.length_c   1.000
_cell.angle_alpha   90.00
_cell.angle_beta   90.00
_cell.angle_gamma   90.00
#
_symmetry.space_group_name_H-M   'P 1'
#
loop_
_entity.id
_entity.type
_entity.pdbx_description
1 polymer ?
#
loop_
_entity_poly.entity_id
_entity_poly.type
_entity_poly.pdbx_seq_one_letter_code
_entity_poly.pdbx_strand_id
1 'polypeptide(L)'
;MMSPLVEGHEFHVDGQSPRINWSRNARLFMYEEAQGGYLPVEEVVRVVVEELGYKGWMSLELFSRSVAEPGVQVPVDHAQRGIRSYRKMCDRLGPVTVLPQKFCIPPQLYGLGLPRISGPRPNPEWAAGPECSAVGTHSPGARKMR
;
A
#
# COMPACT_ATOMS: atom_id res chain seq x y z
N MET A 1 -17.02 18.67 -15.36
CA MET A 1 -17.13 20.10 -14.97
C MET A 1 -15.92 20.84 -15.49
N MET A 2 -16.09 21.99 -16.15
CA MET A 2 -15.01 22.81 -16.75
C MET A 2 -14.82 24.16 -16.04
N SER A 3 -15.39 24.34 -14.86
CA SER A 3 -15.29 25.61 -14.12
C SER A 3 -13.91 25.73 -13.45
N PRO A 4 -13.28 26.91 -13.46
CA PRO A 4 -12.01 27.12 -12.78
C PRO A 4 -12.15 26.95 -11.26
N LEU A 5 -11.10 26.44 -10.61
CA LEU A 5 -11.10 26.20 -9.16
C LEU A 5 -10.89 27.49 -8.35
N VAL A 6 -11.91 28.34 -8.34
CA VAL A 6 -12.00 29.62 -7.63
C VAL A 6 -13.13 29.58 -6.58
N GLU A 7 -13.32 30.68 -5.85
CA GLU A 7 -14.44 30.83 -4.91
C GLU A 7 -15.78 30.47 -5.58
N GLY A 8 -16.59 29.66 -4.91
CA GLY A 8 -17.82 29.09 -5.44
C GLY A 8 -17.67 27.76 -6.20
N HIS A 9 -16.45 27.28 -6.48
CA HIS A 9 -16.26 25.92 -7.01
C HIS A 9 -16.49 24.88 -5.92
N GLU A 10 -17.04 23.72 -6.29
CA GLU A 10 -17.33 22.59 -5.40
C GLU A 10 -16.13 22.02 -4.61
N PHE A 11 -14.89 22.31 -5.04
CA PHE A 11 -13.66 21.85 -4.36
C PHE A 11 -12.92 23.02 -3.73
N HIS A 12 -13.49 24.23 -3.78
CA HIS A 12 -12.91 25.39 -3.13
C HIS A 12 -13.02 25.24 -1.62
N VAL A 13 -11.91 25.50 -0.95
CA VAL A 13 -11.85 25.64 0.51
C VAL A 13 -11.09 26.92 0.81
N ASP A 14 -11.71 27.79 1.60
CA ASP A 14 -11.15 29.08 1.96
C ASP A 14 -9.79 28.92 2.65
N GLY A 15 -8.84 29.78 2.30
CA GLY A 15 -7.48 29.74 2.83
C GLY A 15 -6.57 28.64 2.25
N GLN A 16 -7.07 27.79 1.35
CA GLN A 16 -6.24 26.80 0.63
C GLN A 16 -5.97 27.24 -0.81
N SER A 17 -4.73 27.02 -1.28
CA SER A 17 -4.43 27.26 -2.69
C SER A 17 -5.18 26.28 -3.59
N PRO A 18 -5.50 26.65 -4.85
CA PRO A 18 -6.18 25.76 -5.78
C PRO A 18 -5.48 24.40 -5.97
N ARG A 19 -4.14 24.37 -5.94
CA ARG A 19 -3.36 23.13 -6.05
C ARG A 19 -3.59 22.19 -4.86
N ILE A 20 -3.65 22.73 -3.65
CA ILE A 20 -3.92 21.92 -2.45
C ILE A 20 -5.34 21.37 -2.50
N ASN A 21 -6.31 22.21 -2.86
CA ASN A 21 -7.69 21.79 -3.04
C ASN A 21 -7.82 20.67 -4.08
N TRP A 22 -7.19 20.78 -5.25
CA TRP A 22 -7.15 19.68 -6.22
C TRP A 22 -6.54 18.40 -5.64
N SER A 23 -5.35 18.52 -5.03
CA SER A 23 -4.58 17.37 -4.54
C SER A 23 -5.29 16.57 -3.43
N ARG A 24 -6.23 17.18 -2.70
CA ARG A 24 -6.96 16.54 -1.60
C ARG A 24 -8.32 15.97 -2.01
N ASN A 25 -8.89 16.48 -3.11
CA ASN A 25 -10.29 16.21 -3.46
C ASN A 25 -10.45 15.32 -4.69
N ALA A 26 -9.44 15.25 -5.56
CA ALA A 26 -9.60 14.70 -6.90
C ALA A 26 -8.47 13.75 -7.33
N ARG A 27 -7.77 13.09 -6.39
CA ARG A 27 -6.86 12.00 -6.78
C ARG A 27 -7.67 10.80 -7.23
N LEU A 28 -7.08 10.05 -8.14
CA LEU A 28 -7.62 8.83 -8.73
C LEU A 28 -6.61 7.70 -8.58
N PHE A 29 -7.09 6.47 -8.61
CA PHE A 29 -6.20 5.32 -8.78
C PHE A 29 -5.64 5.28 -10.20
N MET A 30 -4.58 4.49 -10.39
CA MET A 30 -4.01 4.27 -11.72
C MET A 30 -5.09 3.66 -12.62
N TYR A 31 -5.11 4.07 -13.89
CA TYR A 31 -6.03 3.55 -14.90
C TYR A 31 -7.53 3.84 -14.67
N GLU A 32 -7.85 4.91 -13.94
CA GLU A 32 -9.21 5.45 -13.84
C GLU A 32 -9.44 6.48 -14.95
N GLU A 33 -9.22 6.09 -16.21
CA GLU A 33 -9.29 7.01 -17.36
C GLU A 33 -10.70 7.58 -17.56
N ALA A 34 -11.73 6.79 -17.24
CA ALA A 34 -13.13 7.22 -17.27
C ALA A 34 -13.44 8.35 -16.27
N GLN A 35 -12.62 8.51 -15.22
CA GLN A 35 -12.73 9.59 -14.24
C GLN A 35 -11.78 10.75 -14.56
N GLY A 36 -11.05 10.69 -15.68
CA GLY A 36 -10.08 11.69 -16.09
C GLY A 36 -8.66 11.43 -15.59
N GLY A 37 -8.29 10.20 -15.23
CA GLY A 37 -6.89 9.84 -14.96
C GLY A 37 -6.05 9.87 -16.23
N TYR A 38 -4.89 10.55 -16.21
CA TYR A 38 -4.05 10.76 -17.40
C TYR A 38 -2.54 10.65 -17.15
N LEU A 39 -2.09 10.32 -15.94
CA LEU A 39 -0.66 10.26 -15.64
C LEU A 39 0.03 9.06 -16.31
N PRO A 40 1.30 9.19 -16.73
CA PRO A 40 2.09 8.10 -17.34
C PRO A 40 2.59 7.14 -16.26
N VAL A 41 1.67 6.53 -15.49
CA VAL A 41 2.03 5.77 -14.29
C VAL A 41 2.90 4.55 -14.61
N GLU A 42 2.68 3.92 -15.76
CA GLU A 42 3.46 2.77 -16.20
C GLU A 42 4.96 3.06 -16.35
N GLU A 43 5.30 4.23 -16.92
CA GLU A 43 6.69 4.66 -17.12
C GLU A 43 7.35 4.96 -15.77
N VAL A 44 6.64 5.68 -14.90
CA VAL A 44 7.13 6.00 -13.54
C VAL A 44 7.39 4.71 -12.75
N VAL A 45 6.49 3.74 -12.81
CA VAL A 45 6.66 2.47 -12.10
C VAL A 45 7.83 1.68 -12.65
N ARG A 46 8.02 1.60 -13.97
CA ARG A 46 9.19 0.94 -14.58
C ARG A 46 10.50 1.54 -14.11
N VAL A 47 10.63 2.87 -14.15
CA VAL A 47 11.85 3.55 -13.68
C VAL A 47 12.11 3.23 -12.20
N VAL A 48 11.08 3.31 -11.34
CA VAL A 48 11.25 3.05 -9.90
C VAL A 48 11.62 1.59 -9.60
N VAL A 49 11.02 0.63 -10.30
CA VAL A 49 11.17 -0.80 -10.01
C VAL A 49 12.37 -1.41 -10.72
N GLU A 50 12.53 -1.13 -12.01
CA GLU A 50 13.54 -1.77 -12.86
C GLU A 50 14.86 -0.99 -12.85
N GLU A 51 14.82 0.33 -13.02
CA GLU A 51 16.04 1.15 -13.13
C GLU A 51 16.61 1.51 -11.76
N LEU A 52 15.76 1.96 -10.84
CA LEU A 52 16.16 2.26 -9.46
C LEU A 52 16.21 1.01 -8.57
N GLY A 53 15.63 -0.11 -9.00
CA GLY A 53 15.72 -1.38 -8.31
C GLY A 53 14.89 -1.49 -7.03
N TYR A 54 13.79 -0.74 -6.90
CA TYR A 54 12.93 -0.80 -5.71
C TYR A 54 12.23 -2.17 -5.57
N LYS A 55 12.35 -2.78 -4.38
CA LYS A 55 11.79 -4.12 -4.05
C LYS A 55 10.87 -4.14 -2.84
N GLY A 56 10.52 -2.96 -2.32
CA GLY A 56 9.69 -2.82 -1.14
C GLY A 56 8.18 -2.90 -1.44
N TRP A 57 7.38 -2.61 -0.42
CA TRP A 57 5.93 -2.56 -0.55
C TRP A 57 5.45 -1.31 -1.27
N MET A 58 4.51 -1.48 -2.21
CA MET A 58 3.83 -0.37 -2.85
C MET A 58 2.49 -0.11 -2.18
N SER A 59 2.36 1.05 -1.54
CA SER A 59 1.07 1.54 -1.01
C SER A 59 0.30 2.27 -2.11
N LEU A 60 -1.01 2.08 -2.15
CA LEU A 60 -1.92 2.81 -3.04
C LEU A 60 -2.75 3.77 -2.21
N GLU A 61 -2.27 5.00 -2.10
CA GLU A 61 -2.92 6.05 -1.32
C GLU A 61 -3.87 6.89 -2.18
N LEU A 62 -5.05 7.17 -1.65
CA LEU A 62 -6.07 7.97 -2.31
C LEU A 62 -6.48 9.16 -1.43
N PHE A 63 -6.53 10.34 -2.03
CA PHE A 63 -7.13 11.54 -1.45
C PHE A 63 -8.24 12.03 -2.38
N SER A 64 -9.47 11.68 -2.05
CA SER A 64 -10.66 12.05 -2.81
C SER A 64 -11.80 12.35 -1.86
N ARG A 65 -12.70 13.26 -2.26
CA ARG A 65 -13.94 13.53 -1.49
C ARG A 65 -14.82 12.30 -1.35
N SER A 66 -14.77 11.40 -2.33
CA SER A 66 -15.49 10.12 -2.29
C SER A 66 -15.11 9.26 -1.08
N VAL A 67 -13.92 9.46 -0.49
CA VAL A 67 -13.49 8.77 0.74
C VAL A 67 -14.19 9.32 1.98
N ALA A 68 -14.65 10.57 1.95
CA ALA A 68 -15.37 11.21 3.05
C ALA A 68 -16.90 11.06 2.94
N GLU A 69 -17.39 10.42 1.88
CA GLU A 69 -18.82 10.15 1.73
C GLU A 69 -19.33 9.21 2.84
N PRO A 70 -20.54 9.45 3.37
CA PRO A 70 -21.12 8.56 4.36
C PRO A 70 -21.53 7.25 3.71
N GLY A 71 -21.12 6.12 4.27
CA GLY A 71 -21.60 4.82 3.83
C GLY A 71 -20.66 3.69 4.20
N VAL A 72 -21.24 2.55 4.62
CA VAL A 72 -20.46 1.36 4.97
C VAL A 72 -19.76 0.73 3.75
N GLN A 73 -20.25 1.02 2.54
CA GLN A 73 -19.66 0.52 1.30
C GLN A 73 -18.46 1.34 0.83
N VAL A 74 -18.32 2.58 1.27
CA VAL A 74 -17.26 3.49 0.80
C VAL A 74 -15.86 2.88 0.95
N PRO A 75 -15.45 2.33 2.12
CA PRO A 75 -14.14 1.69 2.23
C PRO A 75 -13.98 0.47 1.32
N VAL A 76 -15.06 -0.30 1.15
CA VAL A 76 -15.07 -1.52 0.31
C VAL A 76 -14.87 -1.14 -1.16
N ASP A 77 -15.62 -0.18 -1.66
CA ASP A 77 -15.54 0.27 -3.05
C ASP A 77 -14.15 0.82 -3.37
N HIS A 78 -13.57 1.60 -2.46
CA HIS A 78 -12.22 2.14 -2.62
C HIS A 78 -11.14 1.06 -2.58
N ALA A 79 -11.25 0.09 -1.68
CA ALA A 79 -10.34 -1.06 -1.65
C ALA A 79 -10.44 -1.89 -2.94
N GLN A 80 -11.66 -2.09 -3.44
CA GLN A 80 -11.88 -2.79 -4.71
C GLN A 80 -11.32 -2.02 -5.91
N ARG A 81 -11.46 -0.69 -5.93
CA ARG A 81 -10.85 0.17 -6.97
C ARG A 81 -9.32 0.07 -6.93
N GLY A 82 -8.74 0.18 -5.74
CA GLY A 82 -7.29 0.05 -5.54
C GLY A 82 -6.75 -1.30 -6.02
N ILE A 83 -7.39 -2.42 -5.64
CA ILE A 83 -6.92 -3.75 -6.07
C ILE A 83 -7.11 -4.00 -7.57
N ARG A 84 -8.18 -3.46 -8.19
CA ARG A 84 -8.35 -3.51 -9.65
C ARG A 84 -7.24 -2.76 -10.37
N SER A 85 -6.91 -1.56 -9.88
CA SER A 85 -5.82 -0.74 -10.40
C SER A 85 -4.47 -1.46 -10.30
N TYR A 86 -4.18 -2.04 -9.13
CA TYR A 86 -2.96 -2.82 -8.90
C TYR A 86 -2.85 -4.04 -9.82
N ARG A 87 -3.93 -4.82 -9.97
CA ARG A 87 -3.95 -5.99 -10.85
C ARG A 87 -3.69 -5.60 -12.31
N LYS A 88 -4.37 -4.54 -12.79
CA LYS A 88 -4.14 -4.01 -14.14
C LYS A 88 -2.68 -3.56 -14.34
N MET A 89 -2.05 -3.00 -13.31
CA MET A 89 -0.62 -2.67 -13.35
C MET A 89 0.24 -3.93 -13.49
N CYS A 90 0.00 -4.96 -12.69
CA CYS A 90 0.73 -6.22 -12.78
C CYS A 90 0.53 -6.92 -14.13
N ASP A 91 -0.66 -6.83 -14.72
CA ASP A 91 -0.93 -7.39 -16.04
C ASP A 91 -0.14 -6.66 -17.16
N ARG A 92 0.08 -5.35 -16.99
CA ARG A 92 0.78 -4.49 -17.97
C ARG A 92 2.30 -4.54 -17.85
N LEU A 93 2.80 -4.60 -16.62
CA LEU A 93 4.22 -4.47 -16.30
C LEU A 93 4.86 -5.80 -15.89
N GLY A 94 4.06 -6.86 -15.76
CA GLY A 94 4.46 -8.07 -15.05
C GLY A 94 4.36 -7.88 -13.53
N PRO A 95 4.61 -8.96 -12.76
CA PRO A 95 4.64 -8.86 -11.31
C PRO A 95 5.77 -7.93 -10.88
N VAL A 96 5.41 -6.72 -10.46
CA VAL A 96 6.27 -5.79 -9.75
C VAL A 96 6.62 -6.44 -8.42
N THR A 97 7.66 -7.27 -8.46
CA THR A 97 8.23 -8.08 -7.38
C THR A 97 7.30 -8.28 -6.18
N VAL A 98 6.33 -9.18 -6.31
CA VAL A 98 5.92 -9.97 -5.15
C VAL A 98 7.09 -10.90 -4.90
N LEU A 99 8.07 -10.48 -4.10
CA LEU A 99 8.81 -11.50 -3.36
C LEU A 99 7.71 -12.30 -2.66
N PRO A 100 7.69 -13.64 -2.77
CA PRO A 100 6.87 -14.43 -1.88
C PRO A 100 7.32 -13.99 -0.50
N GLN A 101 6.50 -13.17 0.15
CA GLN A 101 6.66 -12.95 1.56
C GLN A 101 6.64 -14.34 2.13
N LYS A 102 7.73 -14.70 2.78
CA LYS A 102 7.69 -15.67 3.85
C LYS A 102 6.44 -15.30 4.63
N PHE A 103 5.39 -16.12 4.56
CA PHE A 103 4.47 -16.15 5.67
C PHE A 103 5.40 -16.35 6.87
N CYS A 104 5.51 -15.35 7.73
CA CYS A 104 6.04 -15.56 9.08
C CYS A 104 5.02 -16.48 9.73
N ILE A 105 5.15 -17.77 9.45
CA ILE A 105 4.50 -18.82 10.21
C ILE A 105 5.08 -18.65 11.61
N PRO A 106 4.26 -18.34 12.62
CA PRO A 106 4.72 -18.24 14.00
C PRO A 106 5.44 -19.54 14.38
N PRO A 107 6.50 -19.50 15.22
CA PRO A 107 7.22 -20.68 15.72
C PRO A 107 6.30 -21.83 16.17
N GLN A 108 5.11 -21.49 16.68
CA GLN A 108 4.09 -22.43 17.15
C GLN A 108 3.47 -23.31 16.04
N LEU A 109 3.57 -22.93 14.77
CA LEU A 109 2.94 -23.63 13.64
C LEU A 109 3.92 -24.49 12.83
N TYR A 110 5.22 -24.50 13.15
CA TYR A 110 6.23 -25.33 12.45
C TYR A 110 6.04 -26.85 12.62
N GLY A 111 5.14 -27.28 13.51
CA GLY A 111 4.82 -28.69 13.76
C GLY A 111 3.62 -29.25 12.99
N LEU A 112 2.91 -28.44 12.18
CA LEU A 112 1.64 -28.86 11.56
C LEU A 112 1.76 -29.53 10.18
N GLY A 113 2.96 -29.97 9.78
CA GLY A 113 3.13 -30.80 8.57
C GLY A 113 2.72 -30.11 7.25
N LEU A 114 2.81 -28.78 7.17
CA LEU A 114 2.59 -28.08 5.91
C LEU A 114 3.71 -28.41 4.90
N PRO A 115 3.39 -28.63 3.61
CA PRO A 115 4.37 -29.09 2.63
C PRO A 115 5.54 -28.11 2.48
N ARG A 116 6.76 -28.65 2.59
CA ARG A 116 8.01 -27.91 2.45
C ARG A 116 8.22 -27.55 0.99
N ILE A 117 7.87 -26.33 0.59
CA ILE A 117 8.21 -25.81 -0.74
C ILE A 117 9.73 -25.60 -0.77
N SER A 118 10.44 -26.40 -1.57
CA SER A 118 11.90 -26.34 -1.67
C SER A 118 12.33 -25.09 -2.43
N GLY A 119 12.49 -23.98 -1.72
CA GLY A 119 13.22 -22.80 -2.20
C GLY A 119 14.74 -22.96 -2.03
N PRO A 120 15.56 -22.27 -2.84
CA PRO A 120 17.01 -22.31 -2.73
C PRO A 120 17.48 -21.86 -1.34
N ARG A 121 18.58 -22.46 -0.87
CA ARG A 121 19.17 -22.11 0.43
C ARG A 121 19.55 -20.63 0.45
N PRO A 122 19.21 -19.92 1.52
CA PRO A 122 19.51 -18.50 1.59
C PRO A 122 21.01 -18.17 1.64
N ASN A 123 21.38 -17.02 1.07
CA ASN A 123 22.72 -16.42 1.14
C ASN A 123 23.10 -16.14 2.63
N PRO A 124 24.30 -16.44 3.14
CA PRO A 124 24.66 -16.16 4.53
C PRO A 124 24.60 -14.68 4.93
N GLU A 125 24.70 -13.76 3.97
CA GLU A 125 24.87 -12.32 4.23
C GLU A 125 23.61 -11.61 4.75
N TRP A 126 22.40 -12.12 4.44
CA TRP A 126 21.13 -11.52 4.88
C TRP A 126 20.57 -12.12 6.18
N ALA A 127 21.25 -13.11 6.78
CA ALA A 127 20.84 -13.72 8.05
C ALA A 127 21.22 -12.89 9.28
N ALA A 128 22.04 -11.84 9.12
CA ALA A 128 22.62 -11.05 10.21
C ALA A 128 21.99 -9.64 10.37
N GLY A 129 20.71 -9.47 10.01
CA GLY A 129 19.95 -8.27 10.35
C GLY A 129 19.53 -8.27 11.83
N PRO A 130 19.41 -7.10 12.49
CA PRO A 130 19.15 -7.04 13.92
C PRO A 130 17.82 -7.73 14.25
N GLU A 131 17.87 -8.65 15.23
CA GLU A 131 16.72 -9.37 15.73
C GLU A 131 15.60 -8.38 16.07
N CYS A 132 14.40 -8.69 15.58
CA CYS A 132 13.19 -7.95 15.91
C CYS A 132 12.88 -8.22 17.38
N SER A 133 13.41 -7.38 18.28
CA SER A 133 13.19 -7.47 19.73
C SER A 133 11.69 -7.36 20.01
N ALA A 134 11.08 -8.48 20.39
CA ALA A 134 9.69 -8.52 20.82
C ALA A 134 9.52 -7.60 22.03
N VAL A 135 8.59 -6.65 21.93
CA VAL A 135 8.10 -5.83 23.04
C VAL A 135 7.55 -6.78 24.10
N GLY A 136 8.25 -6.85 25.23
CA GLY A 136 7.90 -7.72 26.36
C GLY A 136 6.53 -7.34 26.92
N THR A 137 5.61 -8.30 26.88
CA THR A 137 4.34 -8.23 27.60
C THR A 137 4.63 -8.24 29.10
N HIS A 138 4.38 -7.12 29.78
CA HIS A 138 4.29 -7.09 31.24
C HIS A 138 3.03 -7.86 31.67
N SER A 139 3.20 -8.86 32.53
CA SER A 139 2.12 -9.39 33.36
C SER A 139 2.61 -9.51 34.80
N PRO A 140 1.77 -9.13 35.78
CA PRO A 140 2.18 -8.96 37.17
C PRO A 140 2.07 -10.29 37.93
N GLY A 141 3.02 -10.55 38.83
CA GLY A 141 2.74 -11.46 39.95
C GLY A 141 3.86 -12.38 40.40
N ALA A 142 4.34 -12.09 41.61
CA ALA A 142 4.66 -13.02 42.70
C ALA A 142 6.09 -13.60 42.86
N ARG A 143 6.71 -13.15 43.97
CA ARG A 143 7.63 -13.84 44.92
C ARG A 143 9.05 -14.14 44.42
N LYS A 144 10.10 -14.08 45.24
CA LYS A 144 10.26 -14.04 46.71
C LYS A 144 11.69 -13.57 47.04
N MET A 145 11.85 -12.88 48.18
CA MET A 145 12.99 -12.90 49.12
C MET A 145 14.39 -13.28 48.59
N ARG A 146 15.33 -12.32 48.64
CA ARG A 146 16.34 -12.26 49.71
C ARG A 146 16.90 -10.85 49.85
#